data_AF-A0A328YNY4-F1
#
_entry.id   AF-A0A328YNY4-F1
#
_cell.length_a   1.000
_cell.length_b   1.000
_cell.length_c   1.000
_cell.angle_alpha   90.00
_cell.angle_beta   90.00
_cell.angle_gamma   90.00
#
_symmetry.space_group_name_H-M   'P 1'
#
loop_
_entity.id
_entity.type
_entity.pdbx_description
1 polymer ?
#
loop_
_entity_poly.entity_id
_entity_poly.type
_entity_poly.pdbx_seq_one_letter_code
_entity_poly.pdbx_strand_id
1 'polypeptide(L)'
;MSTSCFDREDETFLVLINHEEQYSIWPHWKAVPAGWKAVDGIQGDKKTVCEYIDKTWTDMRPKSLRDWMAQQEAAKSAEGERLRVAERAAS
;
A
#
# COMPACT_ATOMS: atom_id res chain seq x y z
N MET A 1 -31.77 3.59 -10.65
CA MET A 1 -30.33 3.54 -10.34
C MET A 1 -30.21 3.11 -8.89
N SER A 2 -29.75 1.88 -8.61
CA SER A 2 -29.44 1.48 -7.23
C SER A 2 -28.18 2.21 -6.79
N THR A 3 -28.30 3.11 -5.82
CA THR A 3 -27.16 3.74 -5.17
C THR A 3 -26.36 2.65 -4.46
N SER A 4 -25.11 2.43 -4.88
CA SER A 4 -24.20 1.50 -4.22
C SER A 4 -24.01 1.93 -2.76
N CYS A 5 -23.79 0.99 -1.83
CA CYS A 5 -23.48 1.34 -0.44
C CYS A 5 -22.20 2.19 -0.30
N PHE A 6 -21.35 2.22 -1.33
CA PHE A 6 -20.15 3.04 -1.39
C PHE A 6 -20.39 4.47 -1.93
N ASP A 7 -21.60 4.76 -2.41
CA ASP A 7 -21.97 6.06 -3.00
C ASP A 7 -22.90 6.89 -2.11
N ARG A 8 -23.15 6.43 -0.88
CA ARG A 8 -23.95 7.16 0.09
C ARG A 8 -23.08 8.20 0.78
N GLU A 9 -23.42 9.47 0.61
CA GLU A 9 -22.69 10.60 1.21
C GLU A 9 -22.97 10.75 2.71
N ASP A 10 -24.11 10.23 3.18
CA ASP A 10 -24.55 10.31 4.57
C ASP A 10 -24.04 9.16 5.45
N GLU A 11 -23.17 8.29 4.91
CA GLU A 11 -22.62 7.14 5.62
C GLU A 11 -21.19 7.40 6.12
N THR A 12 -20.85 6.71 7.21
CA THR A 12 -19.50 6.71 7.73
C THR A 12 -18.68 5.57 7.12
N PHE A 13 -17.49 5.89 6.64
CA PHE A 13 -16.56 4.94 6.05
C PHE A 13 -15.32 4.80 6.93
N LEU A 14 -14.73 3.62 6.87
CA LEU A 14 -13.41 3.28 7.38
C LEU A 14 -12.45 3.22 6.20
N VAL A 15 -11.16 3.44 6.47
CA VAL A 15 -10.10 3.05 5.55
C VAL A 15 -9.59 1.68 5.96
N LEU A 16 -9.56 0.76 5.01
CA LEU A 16 -8.95 -0.56 5.20
C LEU A 16 -7.61 -0.63 4.49
N ILE A 17 -6.70 -1.43 5.04
CA ILE A 17 -5.42 -1.79 4.45
C ILE A 17 -5.24 -3.32 4.46
N ASN A 18 -4.66 -3.87 3.41
CA ASN A 18 -4.31 -5.29 3.34
C ASN A 18 -2.80 -5.53 3.49
N HIS A 19 -2.39 -6.81 3.44
CA HIS A 19 -0.98 -7.21 3.56
C HIS A 19 -0.10 -6.74 2.40
N GLU A 20 -0.68 -6.39 1.24
CA GLU A 20 0.03 -5.81 0.09
C GLU A 20 0.12 -4.28 0.15
N GLU A 21 -0.32 -3.66 1.25
CA GLU A 21 -0.41 -2.22 1.45
C GLU A 21 -1.33 -1.50 0.44
N GLN A 22 -2.38 -2.19 0.01
CA GLN A 22 -3.46 -1.60 -0.78
C GLN A 22 -4.53 -1.02 0.15
N TYR A 23 -5.09 0.11 -0.24
CA TYR A 23 -6.11 0.82 0.52
C TYR A 23 -7.50 0.65 -0.10
N SER A 24 -8.53 0.64 0.74
CA SER A 24 -9.93 0.60 0.30
C SER A 24 -10.84 1.34 1.28
N ILE A 25 -11.91 1.95 0.79
CA ILE A 25 -12.98 2.48 1.65
C ILE A 25 -13.96 1.36 1.99
N TRP A 26 -14.44 1.34 3.23
CA TRP A 26 -15.36 0.31 3.69
C TRP A 26 -16.45 0.87 4.60
N PRO A 27 -17.73 0.54 4.40
CA PRO A 27 -18.80 1.03 5.27
C PRO A 27 -18.60 0.56 6.71
N HIS A 28 -18.68 1.48 7.67
CA HIS A 28 -18.38 1.21 9.08
C HIS A 28 -19.29 0.13 9.72
N TRP A 29 -20.50 -0.05 9.17
CA TRP A 29 -21.51 -0.99 9.66
C TRP A 29 -21.32 -2.41 9.10
N LYS A 30 -20.44 -2.61 8.12
CA LYS A 30 -20.13 -3.93 7.57
C LYS A 30 -18.95 -4.56 8.32
N ALA A 31 -19.04 -5.85 8.55
CA ALA A 31 -17.90 -6.63 9.04
C ALA A 31 -16.70 -6.48 8.08
N VAL A 32 -15.51 -6.33 8.65
CA VAL A 32 -14.27 -6.21 7.89
C VAL A 32 -13.95 -7.57 7.25
N PRO A 33 -13.68 -7.64 5.93
CA PRO A 33 -13.32 -8.89 5.26
C PRO A 33 -12.00 -9.46 5.79
N ALA A 34 -11.87 -10.79 5.75
CA ALA A 34 -10.61 -11.45 6.10
C ALA A 34 -9.45 -10.94 5.23
N GLY A 35 -8.28 -10.74 5.85
CA GLY A 35 -7.07 -10.23 5.18
C GLY A 35 -7.01 -8.71 5.06
N TRP A 36 -8.07 -8.00 5.47
CA TRP A 36 -8.10 -6.54 5.60
C TRP A 36 -8.08 -6.13 7.07
N LYS A 37 -7.55 -4.94 7.33
CA LYS A 37 -7.52 -4.32 8.67
C LYS A 37 -7.98 -2.88 8.54
N ALA A 38 -8.76 -2.40 9.50
CA ALA A 38 -9.08 -0.97 9.58
C ALA A 38 -7.83 -0.18 9.99
N VAL A 39 -7.63 0.98 9.37
CA VAL A 39 -6.60 1.93 9.76
C VAL A 39 -7.08 2.67 11.00
N ASP A 40 -6.30 2.61 12.07
CA ASP A 40 -6.65 3.21 13.35
C ASP A 40 -6.82 4.73 13.22
N GLY A 41 -7.95 5.24 13.74
CA GLY A 41 -8.24 6.67 13.79
C GLY A 41 -8.70 7.30 12.47
N ILE A 42 -8.82 6.53 11.39
CA ILE A 42 -9.31 7.04 10.09
C ILE A 42 -10.73 6.55 9.82
N GLN A 43 -11.69 7.38 10.19
CA GLN A 43 -13.11 7.18 9.99
C GLN A 43 -13.80 8.53 9.70
N GLY A 44 -14.76 8.56 8.78
CA GLY A 44 -15.49 9.79 8.49
C GLY A 44 -16.40 9.66 7.28
N ASP A 45 -16.82 10.80 6.73
CA ASP A 45 -17.51 10.82 5.45
C ASP A 45 -16.61 10.31 4.32
N LYS A 46 -17.23 10.00 3.16
CA LYS A 46 -16.52 9.50 1.98
C LYS A 46 -15.36 10.40 1.57
N LYS A 47 -15.56 11.72 1.61
CA LYS A 47 -14.56 12.70 1.18
C LYS A 47 -13.31 12.63 2.07
N THR A 48 -13.49 12.61 3.38
CA THR A 48 -12.42 12.57 4.39
C THR A 48 -11.58 11.30 4.23
N VAL A 49 -12.23 10.14 4.09
CA VAL A 49 -11.49 8.88 3.92
C VAL A 49 -10.80 8.78 2.57
N CYS A 50 -11.41 9.29 1.48
CA CYS A 50 -10.78 9.33 0.17
C CYS A 50 -9.55 10.26 0.16
N GLU A 51 -9.66 11.45 0.76
CA GLU A 51 -8.52 12.38 0.88
C GLU A 51 -7.36 11.76 1.66
N TYR A 52 -7.64 10.95 2.69
CA TYR A 52 -6.60 10.21 3.40
C TYR A 52 -5.92 9.19 2.49
N ILE A 53 -6.68 8.41 1.73
CA ILE A 53 -6.14 7.42 0.79
C ILE A 53 -5.29 8.10 -0.27
N ASP A 54 -5.77 9.18 -0.89
CA ASP A 54 -5.04 9.92 -1.93
C ASP A 54 -3.70 10.48 -1.41
N LYS A 55 -3.67 10.93 -0.16
CA LYS A 55 -2.44 11.45 0.47
C LYS A 55 -1.46 10.34 0.87
N THR A 56 -1.97 9.17 1.25
CA THR A 56 -1.17 8.10 1.85
C THR A 56 -0.72 7.07 0.82
N TRP A 57 -1.56 6.76 -0.16
CA TRP A 57 -1.30 5.75 -1.19
C TRP A 57 -0.47 6.33 -2.35
N THR A 58 0.76 6.71 -2.04
CA THR A 58 1.69 7.35 -2.99
C THR A 58 2.33 6.37 -3.96
N ASP A 59 2.39 5.08 -3.57
CA ASP A 59 2.94 4.01 -4.40
C ASP A 59 1.91 2.89 -4.55
N MET A 60 1.37 2.76 -5.76
CA MET A 60 0.37 1.74 -6.10
C MET A 60 0.98 0.37 -6.40
N ARG A 61 2.31 0.21 -6.36
CA ARG A 61 2.96 -1.08 -6.58
C ARG A 61 2.67 -2.01 -5.39
N PRO A 62 2.23 -3.26 -5.64
CA PRO A 62 2.08 -4.25 -4.58
C PRO A 62 3.36 -4.38 -3.76
N LYS A 63 3.22 -4.54 -2.44
CA LYS A 63 4.37 -4.72 -1.53
C LYS A 63 5.34 -5.80 -2.01
N SER A 64 4.81 -6.92 -2.45
CA SER A 64 5.59 -8.05 -3.00
C SER A 64 6.49 -7.64 -4.18
N LEU A 65 5.99 -6.79 -5.08
CA LEU A 65 6.76 -6.28 -6.21
C LEU A 65 7.86 -5.31 -5.74
N ARG A 66 7.56 -4.45 -4.76
CA ARG A 66 8.54 -3.53 -4.17
C ARG A 66 9.68 -4.29 -3.50
N ASP A 67 9.34 -5.32 -2.72
CA ASP A 67 10.31 -6.19 -2.05
C ASP A 67 11.19 -6.93 -3.07
N TRP A 68 10.60 -7.41 -4.17
CA TRP A 68 11.36 -8.07 -5.24
C TRP A 68 12.34 -7.09 -5.92
N MET A 69 11.89 -5.90 -6.28
CA MET A 69 12.75 -4.87 -6.91
C MET A 69 13.92 -4.46 -5.99
N ALA A 70 13.65 -4.27 -4.69
CA ALA A 70 14.69 -3.92 -3.71
C ALA A 70 15.76 -5.02 -3.59
N GLN A 71 15.36 -6.29 -3.59
CA GLN A 71 16.27 -7.42 -3.59
C GLN A 71 17.15 -7.45 -4.84
N GLN A 72 16.57 -7.18 -6.01
CA GLN A 72 17.31 -7.16 -7.28
C GLN A 72 18.34 -6.03 -7.34
N GLU A 73 18.02 -4.85 -6.84
CA GLU A 73 18.96 -3.72 -6.78
C GLU A 73 20.10 -3.97 -5.78
N ALA A 74 19.80 -4.60 -4.63
CA ALA A 74 20.81 -5.00 -3.67
C ALA A 74 21.77 -6.06 -4.26
N ALA A 75 21.23 -7.04 -4.99
CA ALA A 75 22.02 -8.08 -5.65
C ALA A 75 22.98 -7.50 -6.70
N LYS A 76 22.49 -6.60 -7.57
CA LYS A 76 23.32 -5.92 -8.57
C LYS A 76 24.43 -5.08 -7.93
N SER A 77 24.10 -4.36 -6.85
CA SER A 77 25.07 -3.52 -6.15
C SER A 77 26.19 -4.36 -5.52
N ALA A 78 25.83 -5.49 -4.90
CA ALA A 78 26.80 -6.43 -4.33
C ALA A 78 27.71 -7.07 -5.39
N GLU A 79 27.17 -7.39 -6.56
CA GLU A 79 27.96 -7.91 -7.68
C GLU A 79 28.94 -6.86 -8.23
N GLY A 80 28.48 -5.61 -8.39
CA GLY A 80 29.34 -4.49 -8.80
C GLY A 80 30.47 -4.19 -7.82
N GLU A 81 30.21 -4.30 -6.51
CA GLU A 81 31.25 -4.14 -5.48
C GLU A 81 32.29 -5.27 -5.53
N ARG A 82 31.86 -6.53 -5.68
CA ARG A 82 32.77 -7.68 -5.83
C ARG A 82 33.69 -7.51 -7.04
N LEU A 83 33.16 -7.06 -8.18
CA LEU A 83 33.94 -6.86 -9.39
C LEU A 83 35.03 -5.78 -9.20
N ARG A 84 34.68 -4.66 -8.56
CA ARG A 84 35.63 -3.56 -8.28
C ARG A 84 36.74 -3.98 -7.31
N VAL A 85 36.42 -4.77 -6.30
CA VAL A 85 37.42 -5.29 -5.34
C VAL A 85 38.38 -6.26 -6.05
N ALA A 86 37.86 -7.13 -6.92
CA ALA A 86 38.68 -8.05 -7.70
C ALA A 86 39.62 -7.32 -8.68
N GLU A 87 39.13 -6.28 -9.37
CA GLU A 87 39.95 -5.46 -10.27
C GLU A 87 41.07 -4.73 -9.53
N ARG A 88 40.79 -4.19 -8.34
CA ARG A 88 41.82 -3.52 -7.51
C ARG A 88 42.87 -4.48 -6.97
N ALA A 89 42.52 -5.73 -6.66
CA ALA A 89 43.47 -6.73 -6.16
C ALA A 89 44.40 -7.29 -7.25
N ALA A 90 44.01 -7.15 -8.53
CA ALA A 90 44.79 -7.59 -9.69
C ALA A 90 45.75 -6.52 -10.22
N SER A 91 45.77 -5.33 -9.62
CA SER A 91 46.58 -4.17 -10.00
C SER A 91 47.66 -3.86 -8.97
#